data_AF-G3CHZ4-F1
#
_entry.id   AF-G3CHZ4-F1
#
_cell.length_a   1.000
_cell.length_b   1.000
_cell.length_c   1.000
_cell.angle_alpha   90.00
_cell.angle_beta   90.00
_cell.angle_gamma   90.00
#
_symmetry.space_group_name_H-M   'P 1'
#
loop_
_entity.id
_entity.type
_entity.pdbx_description
1 polymer ?
#
loop_
_entity_poly.entity_id
_entity_poly.type
_entity_poly.pdbx_seq_one_letter_code
_entity_poly.pdbx_strand_id
1 'polypeptide(L)'
;TNRMSLLLYQLAIEQEVQEKLYNEIQDVLGDKEKVDYNDIMKLQYLDMCINETLRMYPAAPIIDRICSRDVTINGIEFKKGDVVVIPVLGIHFDEKRWPNPEVFNPERFAPEEKKNHGPFDWMPFGYGPR
;
A
#
# COMPACT_ATOMS: atom_id res chain seq x y z
N THR A 1 1.81 -7.40 -13.39
CA THR A 1 1.76 -6.59 -14.62
C THR A 1 0.94 -5.32 -14.45
N ASN A 2 -0.31 -5.36 -13.95
CA ASN A 2 -1.16 -4.16 -13.85
C ASN A 2 -0.61 -3.02 -12.94
N ARG A 3 -0.04 -3.33 -11.77
CA ARG A 3 0.39 -2.28 -10.82
C ARG A 3 1.56 -1.42 -11.29
N MET A 4 2.46 -1.99 -12.09
CA MET A 4 3.53 -1.20 -12.71
C MET A 4 2.96 -0.14 -13.65
N SER A 5 1.93 -0.50 -14.43
CA SER A 5 1.22 0.44 -15.30
C SER A 5 0.52 1.54 -14.50
N LEU A 6 -0.08 1.21 -13.36
CA LEU A 6 -0.75 2.18 -12.49
C LEU A 6 0.24 3.12 -11.78
N LEU A 7 1.40 2.62 -11.35
CA LEU A 7 2.47 3.46 -10.83
C LEU A 7 2.95 4.44 -11.92
N LEU A 8 3.23 3.96 -13.13
CA LEU A 8 3.64 4.82 -14.25
C LEU A 8 2.58 5.85 -14.61
N TYR A 9 1.30 5.48 -14.54
CA TYR A 9 0.18 6.41 -14.73
C TYR A 9 0.17 7.51 -13.67
N GLN A 10 0.33 7.15 -12.39
CA GLN A 10 0.40 8.13 -11.30
C GLN A 10 1.60 9.07 -11.46
N LEU A 11 2.77 8.55 -11.79
CA LEU A 11 3.97 9.37 -12.04
C LEU A 11 3.78 10.32 -13.24
N ALA A 12 3.10 9.88 -14.30
CA ALA A 12 2.83 10.74 -15.46
C ALA A 12 1.92 11.94 -15.11
N ILE A 13 1.04 11.78 -14.12
CA ILE A 13 0.13 12.84 -13.66
C ILE A 13 0.83 13.73 -12.61
N GLU A 14 1.53 13.12 -11.67
CA GLU A 14 2.16 13.78 -10.52
C GLU A 14 3.62 14.12 -10.82
N GLN A 15 3.84 15.20 -11.58
CA GLN A 15 5.17 15.61 -12.05
C GLN A 15 6.18 15.84 -10.91
N GLU A 16 5.74 16.44 -9.78
CA GLU A 16 6.61 16.66 -8.62
C GLU A 16 7.13 15.34 -8.02
N VAL A 17 6.25 14.33 -7.95
CA VAL A 17 6.61 12.99 -7.45
C VAL A 17 7.54 12.29 -8.45
N GLN A 18 7.28 12.42 -9.75
CA GLN A 18 8.15 11.89 -10.79
C GLN A 18 9.56 12.49 -10.72
N GLU A 19 9.67 13.81 -10.60
CA GLU A 19 10.96 14.50 -10.49
C GLU A 19 11.72 14.06 -9.23
N LYS A 20 11.05 13.97 -8.09
CA LYS A 20 11.67 13.50 -6.85
C LYS A 20 12.17 12.05 -6.95
N LEU A 21 11.38 11.17 -7.56
CA LEU A 21 11.78 9.78 -7.81
C LEU A 21 12.94 9.69 -8.79
N TYR A 22 12.92 10.50 -9.86
CA TYR A 22 14.03 10.55 -10.81
C TYR A 22 15.33 10.99 -10.14
N ASN A 23 15.27 12.02 -9.29
CA ASN A 23 16.44 12.50 -8.54
C ASN A 23 16.99 11.42 -7.61
N GLU A 24 16.14 10.68 -6.86
CA GLU A 24 16.61 9.54 -6.06
C GLU A 24 17.33 8.50 -6.92
N ILE A 25 16.75 8.15 -8.07
CA ILE A 25 17.34 7.17 -8.98
C ILE A 25 18.71 7.66 -9.49
N GLN A 26 18.82 8.94 -9.88
CA GLN A 26 20.09 9.52 -10.32
C GLN A 26 21.12 9.56 -9.19
N ASP A 27 20.72 9.92 -7.96
CA ASP A 27 21.63 10.00 -6.82
C ASP A 27 22.17 8.62 -6.40
N VAL A 28 21.34 7.58 -6.50
CA VAL A 28 21.71 6.22 -6.08
C VAL A 28 22.43 5.44 -7.18
N LEU A 29 21.99 5.58 -8.43
CA LEU A 29 22.48 4.77 -9.55
C LEU A 29 23.45 5.52 -10.48
N GLY A 30 23.28 6.84 -10.65
CA GLY A 30 24.04 7.63 -11.62
C GLY A 30 24.08 6.98 -13.00
N ASP A 31 25.28 6.85 -13.56
CA ASP A 31 25.54 6.21 -14.87
C ASP A 31 25.87 4.71 -14.76
N LYS A 32 25.56 4.04 -13.64
CA LYS A 32 25.94 2.64 -13.42
C LYS A 32 25.22 1.73 -14.42
N GLU A 33 25.98 1.00 -15.24
CA GLU A 33 25.42 0.08 -16.26
C GLU A 33 24.68 -1.13 -15.66
N LYS A 34 25.04 -1.54 -14.43
CA LYS A 34 24.45 -2.72 -13.76
C LYS A 34 23.95 -2.36 -12.38
N VAL A 35 22.65 -2.55 -12.17
CA VAL A 35 21.97 -2.39 -10.89
C VAL A 35 22.06 -3.71 -10.12
N ASP A 36 22.47 -3.64 -8.86
CA ASP A 36 22.48 -4.78 -7.94
C ASP A 36 21.46 -4.62 -6.80
N TYR A 37 21.33 -5.66 -5.97
CA TYR A 37 20.37 -5.68 -4.88
C TYR A 37 20.61 -4.57 -3.85
N ASN A 38 21.87 -4.25 -3.55
CA ASN A 38 22.20 -3.23 -2.55
C ASN A 38 21.83 -1.83 -3.05
N ASP A 39 21.86 -1.59 -4.36
CA ASP A 39 21.38 -0.35 -4.94
C ASP A 39 19.87 -0.22 -4.78
N ILE A 40 19.11 -1.28 -5.10
CA ILE A 40 17.64 -1.29 -4.98
C ILE A 40 17.21 -1.00 -3.53
N MET A 41 17.93 -1.55 -2.55
CA MET A 41 17.65 -1.31 -1.13
C MET A 41 17.83 0.15 -0.68
N LYS A 42 18.50 0.99 -1.48
CA LYS A 42 18.68 2.43 -1.21
C LYS A 42 17.57 3.29 -1.81
N LEU A 43 16.75 2.76 -2.72
CA LEU A 43 15.65 3.47 -3.39
C LEU A 43 14.40 3.52 -2.50
N GLN A 44 14.46 4.31 -1.43
CA GLN A 44 13.42 4.38 -0.41
C GLN A 44 12.16 5.07 -0.94
N TYR A 45 12.32 6.13 -1.72
CA TYR A 45 11.22 6.86 -2.32
C TYR A 45 10.51 6.02 -3.39
N LEU A 46 11.24 5.20 -4.14
CA LEU A 46 10.62 4.18 -5.01
C LEU A 46 9.73 3.21 -4.22
N ASP A 47 10.20 2.70 -3.08
CA ASP A 47 9.40 1.84 -2.20
C ASP A 47 8.13 2.57 -1.72
N MET A 48 8.25 3.84 -1.33
CA MET A 48 7.12 4.68 -0.94
C MET A 48 6.10 4.85 -2.09
N CYS A 49 6.55 5.10 -3.31
CA CYS A 49 5.69 5.23 -4.48
C CYS A 49 4.95 3.91 -4.80
N ILE A 50 5.64 2.78 -4.68
CA ILE A 50 5.04 1.46 -4.84
C ILE A 50 3.98 1.24 -3.76
N ASN A 51 4.27 1.55 -2.51
CA ASN A 51 3.34 1.34 -1.39
C ASN A 51 2.08 2.22 -1.50
N GLU A 52 2.21 3.46 -1.97
CA GLU A 52 1.05 4.33 -2.25
C GLU A 52 0.24 3.83 -3.44
N THR A 53 0.90 3.33 -4.48
CA THR A 53 0.21 2.67 -5.60
C THR A 53 -0.56 1.45 -5.10
N LEU A 54 0.00 0.67 -4.18
CA LEU A 54 -0.64 -0.49 -3.56
C LEU A 54 -1.81 -0.10 -2.65
N ARG A 55 -1.78 1.07 -2.01
CA ARG A 55 -2.89 1.61 -1.22
C ARG A 55 -4.06 1.98 -2.13
N MET A 56 -3.82 2.78 -3.17
CA MET A 56 -4.87 3.23 -4.09
C MET A 56 -5.40 2.10 -4.97
N TYR A 57 -4.54 1.15 -5.33
CA TYR A 57 -4.86 0.04 -6.24
C TYR A 57 -4.47 -1.32 -5.65
N PRO A 58 -5.18 -1.78 -4.61
CA PRO A 58 -4.93 -3.07 -4.00
C PRO A 58 -5.29 -4.21 -4.98
N ALA A 59 -4.56 -5.32 -4.91
CA ALA A 59 -4.76 -6.49 -5.79
C ALA A 59 -6.02 -7.25 -5.40
N ALA A 60 -6.33 -7.23 -4.10
CA ALA A 60 -7.57 -7.72 -3.54
C ALA A 60 -8.29 -6.55 -2.86
N PRO A 61 -9.19 -5.84 -3.57
CA PRO A 61 -9.95 -4.72 -2.98
C PRO A 61 -10.93 -5.19 -1.90
N ILE A 62 -11.28 -6.48 -1.91
CA ILE A 62 -12.09 -7.15 -0.91
C ILE A 62 -11.39 -8.48 -0.60
N ILE A 63 -11.34 -8.83 0.67
CA ILE A 63 -10.93 -10.16 1.14
C ILE A 63 -12.01 -10.70 2.08
N ASP A 64 -12.12 -12.03 2.18
CA ASP A 64 -13.12 -12.68 3.01
C ASP A 64 -12.49 -13.73 3.95
N ARG A 65 -13.25 -14.10 4.98
CA ARG A 65 -12.96 -15.21 5.89
C ARG A 65 -14.25 -15.96 6.19
N ILE A 66 -14.15 -17.28 6.32
CA ILE A 66 -15.26 -18.12 6.77
C ILE A 66 -15.05 -18.43 8.25
N CYS A 67 -16.05 -18.14 9.08
CA CYS A 67 -16.02 -18.47 10.50
C CYS A 67 -15.98 -19.99 10.71
N SER A 68 -14.88 -20.49 11.27
CA SER A 68 -14.67 -21.93 11.51
C SER A 68 -15.43 -22.47 12.72
N ARG A 69 -15.83 -21.57 13.63
CA ARG A 69 -16.60 -21.84 14.84
C ARG A 69 -17.39 -20.60 15.25
N ASP A 70 -18.38 -20.81 16.09
CA ASP A 70 -19.09 -19.72 16.76
C ASP A 70 -18.10 -18.91 17.61
N VAL A 71 -18.14 -17.59 17.46
CA VAL A 71 -17.24 -16.66 18.16
C VAL A 71 -17.89 -15.29 18.34
N THR A 72 -17.58 -14.64 19.45
CA THR A 72 -17.94 -13.23 19.69
C THR A 72 -16.68 -12.37 19.61
N ILE A 73 -16.66 -11.39 18.72
CA ILE A 73 -15.54 -10.44 18.56
C ILE A 73 -16.11 -9.04 18.75
N ASN A 74 -15.55 -8.27 19.70
CA ASN A 74 -16.01 -6.91 20.02
C ASN A 74 -17.53 -6.82 20.29
N GLY A 75 -18.11 -7.85 20.92
CA GLY A 75 -19.55 -7.92 21.20
C GLY A 75 -20.43 -8.33 20.00
N ILE A 76 -19.85 -8.58 18.83
CA ILE A 76 -20.55 -9.07 17.64
C ILE A 76 -20.44 -10.59 17.60
N GLU A 77 -21.59 -11.28 17.54
CA GLU A 77 -21.63 -12.72 17.36
C GLU A 77 -21.49 -13.12 15.88
N PHE A 78 -20.61 -14.08 15.63
CA PHE A 78 -20.44 -14.75 14.35
C PHE A 78 -20.67 -16.24 14.54
N LYS A 79 -21.49 -16.85 13.70
CA LYS A 79 -21.74 -18.29 13.70
C LYS A 79 -20.79 -19.00 12.75
N LYS A 80 -20.55 -20.27 13.03
CA LYS A 80 -19.82 -21.15 12.11
C LYS A 80 -20.47 -21.11 10.72
N GLY A 81 -19.67 -20.86 9.70
CA GLY A 81 -20.10 -20.75 8.31
C GLY A 81 -20.40 -19.32 7.85
N ASP A 82 -20.46 -18.34 8.76
CA ASP A 82 -20.61 -16.94 8.38
C ASP A 82 -19.41 -16.49 7.53
N VAL A 83 -19.70 -15.69 6.50
CA VAL A 83 -18.69 -15.04 5.65
C VAL A 83 -18.46 -13.63 6.17
N VAL A 84 -17.26 -13.37 6.66
CA VAL A 84 -16.81 -12.04 7.08
C VAL A 84 -16.08 -11.39 5.91
N VAL A 85 -16.61 -10.28 5.42
CA VAL A 85 -16.05 -9.52 4.30
C VAL A 85 -15.29 -8.31 4.85
N ILE A 86 -14.05 -8.13 4.40
CA ILE A 86 -13.17 -7.03 4.77
C ILE A 86 -13.00 -6.12 3.54
N PRO A 87 -13.54 -4.89 3.56
CA PRO A 87 -13.46 -3.97 2.43
C PRO A 87 -12.10 -3.25 2.42
N VAL A 88 -11.05 -3.92 1.94
CA VAL A 88 -9.67 -3.38 1.89
C VAL A 88 -9.63 -2.03 1.19
N LEU A 89 -10.28 -1.90 0.03
CA LEU A 89 -10.34 -0.62 -0.70
C LEU A 89 -11.03 0.47 0.11
N GLY A 90 -12.14 0.14 0.80
CA GLY A 90 -12.84 1.09 1.67
C GLY A 90 -11.98 1.55 2.84
N ILE A 91 -11.18 0.65 3.42
CA ILE A 91 -10.22 0.99 4.49
C ILE A 91 -9.13 1.92 3.96
N HIS A 92 -8.59 1.63 2.78
CA HIS A 92 -7.55 2.43 2.13
C HIS A 92 -8.01 3.82 1.70
N PHE A 93 -9.32 4.03 1.53
CA PHE A 93 -9.94 5.31 1.19
C PHE A 93 -10.71 5.96 2.36
N ASP A 94 -10.59 5.43 3.58
CA ASP A 94 -11.18 6.05 4.77
C ASP A 94 -10.36 7.28 5.17
N GLU A 95 -10.93 8.48 5.01
CA GLU A 95 -10.30 9.77 5.34
C GLU A 95 -9.82 9.86 6.80
N LYS A 96 -10.42 9.09 7.72
CA LYS A 96 -9.99 9.05 9.13
C LYS A 96 -8.65 8.35 9.30
N ARG A 97 -8.30 7.45 8.38
CA ARG A 97 -7.02 6.72 8.33
C ARG A 97 -6.04 7.38 7.38
N TRP A 98 -6.55 7.83 6.23
CA TRP A 98 -5.79 8.35 5.11
C TRP A 98 -6.30 9.73 4.72
N PRO A 99 -5.82 10.82 5.34
CA PRO A 99 -6.28 12.17 5.03
C PRO A 99 -6.07 12.51 3.54
N ASN A 100 -7.09 12.98 2.83
CA ASN A 100 -7.07 13.19 1.36
C ASN A 100 -6.70 11.90 0.58
N PRO A 101 -7.47 10.80 0.70
CA PRO A 101 -7.08 9.47 0.23
C PRO A 101 -7.04 9.33 -1.29
N GLU A 102 -7.66 10.26 -2.01
CA GLU A 102 -7.65 10.31 -3.48
C GLU A 102 -6.34 10.91 -4.03
N VAL A 103 -5.56 11.61 -3.20
CA VAL A 103 -4.28 12.20 -3.60
C VAL A 103 -3.18 11.15 -3.52
N PHE A 104 -2.46 10.96 -4.61
CA PHE A 104 -1.27 10.12 -4.65
C PHE A 104 -0.13 10.78 -3.87
N ASN A 105 0.08 10.34 -2.64
CA ASN A 105 1.08 10.92 -1.75
C ASN A 105 2.02 9.82 -1.20
N PRO A 106 3.20 9.61 -1.83
CA PRO A 106 4.19 8.66 -1.34
C PRO A 106 4.69 8.94 0.08
N GLU A 107 4.69 10.21 0.53
CA GLU A 107 5.18 10.60 1.87
C GLU A 107 4.43 9.92 3.00
N ARG A 108 3.21 9.43 2.76
CA ARG A 108 2.48 8.60 3.73
C ARG A 108 3.27 7.37 4.17
N PHE A 109 4.16 6.87 3.33
CA PHE A 109 5.00 5.70 3.62
C PHE A 109 6.42 6.08 4.03
N ALA A 110 6.69 7.35 4.32
CA ALA A 110 7.96 7.75 4.88
C ALA A 110 8.19 7.06 6.25
N PRO A 111 9.43 6.70 6.61
CA PRO A 111 9.74 5.97 7.85
C PRO A 111 9.11 6.59 9.11
N GLU A 112 9.07 7.91 9.18
CA GLU A 112 8.50 8.71 10.27
C GLU A 112 6.96 8.70 10.29
N GLU A 113 6.32 8.51 9.15
CA GLU A 113 4.86 8.43 9.00
C GLU A 113 4.32 7.01 9.20
N LYS A 114 5.14 5.97 8.96
CA LYS A 114 4.72 4.56 9.15
C LYS A 114 4.18 4.26 10.54
N LYS A 115 4.64 5.00 11.57
CA LYS A 115 4.17 4.85 12.97
C LYS A 115 2.73 5.34 13.19
N ASN A 116 2.20 6.15 12.28
CA ASN A 116 0.85 6.71 12.34
C ASN A 116 -0.20 5.75 11.78
N HIS A 117 0.22 4.69 11.08
CA HIS A 117 -0.68 3.69 10.49
C HIS A 117 -0.97 2.56 11.48
N GLY A 118 -2.25 2.25 11.63
CA GLY A 118 -2.70 1.07 12.35
C GLY A 118 -2.30 -0.23 11.62
N PRO A 119 -2.26 -1.37 12.34
CA PRO A 119 -1.83 -2.67 11.80
C PRO A 119 -2.70 -3.19 10.65
N PHE A 120 -3.89 -2.62 10.46
CA PHE A 120 -4.86 -3.00 9.43
C PHE A 120 -5.18 -1.87 8.46
N ASP A 121 -4.48 -0.74 8.52
CA ASP A 121 -4.80 0.41 7.67
C ASP A 121 -4.24 0.24 6.25
N TRP A 122 -3.18 -0.55 6.10
CA TRP A 122 -2.57 -0.91 4.82
C TRP A 122 -2.44 -2.44 4.68
N MET A 123 -3.29 -3.04 3.86
CA MET A 123 -3.37 -4.50 3.68
C MET A 123 -3.39 -4.92 2.20
N PRO A 124 -2.44 -4.46 1.36
CA PRO A 124 -2.47 -4.73 -0.08
C PRO A 124 -2.26 -6.20 -0.46
N PHE A 125 -1.84 -7.03 0.50
CA PHE A 125 -1.65 -8.48 0.37
C PHE A 125 -2.42 -9.28 1.43
N GLY A 126 -3.36 -8.64 2.13
CA GLY A 126 -4.08 -9.21 3.27
C GLY A 126 -3.26 -9.21 4.56
N TYR A 127 -3.80 -9.87 5.58
CA TYR A 127 -3.18 -10.01 6.90
C TYR A 127 -3.47 -11.39 7.50
N GLY A 128 -2.52 -11.90 8.29
CA GLY A 128 -2.62 -13.19 8.99
C GLY A 128 -2.52 -14.43 8.07
N PRO A 129 -2.58 -15.64 8.66
CA PRO A 129 -2.66 -16.89 7.90
C PRO A 129 -3.88 -16.90 6.98
N ARG A 130 -3.72 -17.48 5.78
CA ARG A 130 -4.83 -17.75 4.86
C ARG A 130 -5.44 -19.11 5.18
#